data_AF-A0A258EZZ8-F1
#
_entry.id   AF-A0A258EZZ8-F1
#
_cell.length_a   1.000
_cell.length_b   1.000
_cell.length_c   1.000
_cell.angle_alpha   90.00
_cell.angle_beta   90.00
_cell.angle_gamma   90.00
#
_symmetry.space_group_name_H-M   'P 1'
#
loop_
_entity.id
_entity.type
_entity.pdbx_description
1 polymer ?
#
loop_
_entity_poly.entity_id
_entity_poly.type
_entity_poly.pdbx_seq_one_letter_code
_entity_poly.pdbx_strand_id
1 'polypeptide(L)'
;MSSFRDAADRLCREIEQRVADGTGVVAVVCREDAGWKVRLVVATGATDEGSYAPASSNETLDAYLSATEAGAPLSRTDEAQALQDLN
;
A
#
# COMPACT_ATOMS: atom_id res chain seq x y z
N MET A 1 -4.21 -1.31 5.36
CA MET A 1 -2.89 -1.01 5.98
C MET A 1 -2.17 -2.26 6.49
N SER A 2 -1.37 -2.88 5.64
CA SER A 2 -0.54 -4.05 5.97
C SER A 2 0.83 -3.92 5.30
N SER A 3 1.87 -4.40 5.97
CA SER A 3 3.19 -4.60 5.37
C SER A 3 3.33 -6.01 4.81
N PHE A 4 4.03 -6.14 3.70
CA PHE A 4 4.32 -7.40 3.02
C PHE A 4 5.71 -7.35 2.38
N ARG A 5 6.18 -8.48 1.87
CA ARG A 5 7.40 -8.55 1.04
C ARG A 5 7.02 -8.85 -0.40
N ASP A 6 7.67 -8.19 -1.35
CA ASP A 6 7.47 -8.47 -2.77
C ASP A 6 8.45 -9.54 -3.30
N ALA A 7 8.39 -9.85 -4.59
CA ALA A 7 9.30 -10.79 -5.26
C ALA A 7 10.79 -10.48 -5.08
N ALA A 8 11.14 -9.20 -4.86
CA ALA A 8 12.51 -8.73 -4.67
C ALA A 8 12.90 -8.68 -3.17
N ASP A 9 12.09 -9.28 -2.29
CA ASP A 9 12.23 -9.27 -0.83
C ASP A 9 12.21 -7.86 -0.21
N ARG A 10 11.66 -6.87 -0.93
CA ARG A 10 11.54 -5.50 -0.43
C ARG A 10 10.38 -5.40 0.55
N LEU A 11 10.61 -4.72 1.67
CA LEU A 11 9.54 -4.40 2.61
C LEU A 11 8.62 -3.35 1.98
N CYS A 12 7.40 -3.75 1.64
CA CYS A 12 6.37 -2.92 1.07
C CYS A 12 5.22 -2.71 2.05
N ARG A 13 4.53 -1.58 1.94
CA ARG A 13 3.39 -1.21 2.78
C ARG A 13 2.29 -0.62 1.93
N GLU A 14 1.09 -1.13 2.14
CA GLU A 14 -0.12 -0.49 1.67
C GLU A 14 -0.55 0.57 2.69
N ILE A 15 -0.76 1.79 2.19
CA ILE A 15 -1.21 2.92 2.98
C ILE A 15 -2.46 3.52 2.33
N GLU A 16 -3.45 3.80 3.17
CA GLU A 16 -4.65 4.52 2.77
C GLU A 16 -4.55 5.93 3.35
N GLN A 17 -4.75 6.93 2.51
CA GLN A 17 -4.67 8.34 2.90
C GLN A 17 -5.82 9.13 2.29
N ARG A 18 -6.17 10.23 2.93
CA ARG A 18 -7.07 11.23 2.36
C ARG A 18 -6.24 12.45 1.97
N VAL A 19 -6.34 12.88 0.72
CA VAL A 19 -5.68 14.10 0.26
C VAL A 19 -6.56 15.33 0.54
N ALA A 20 -5.99 16.53 0.42
CA ALA A 20 -6.61 17.78 0.84
C ALA A 20 -8.01 18.02 0.26
N ASP A 21 -8.25 17.60 -0.99
CA ASP A 21 -9.55 17.70 -1.68
C ASP A 21 -10.56 16.59 -1.28
N GLY A 22 -10.34 15.87 -0.18
CA GLY A 22 -11.28 14.85 0.33
C GLY A 22 -11.25 13.51 -0.42
N THR A 23 -10.46 13.41 -1.49
CA THR A 23 -10.26 12.17 -2.25
C THR A 23 -9.48 11.16 -1.42
N GLY A 24 -10.01 9.94 -1.31
CA GLY A 24 -9.29 8.79 -0.78
C GLY A 24 -8.27 8.30 -1.79
N VAL A 25 -7.09 7.93 -1.32
CA VAL A 25 -6.04 7.29 -2.11
C VAL A 25 -5.53 6.06 -1.37
N VAL A 26 -5.32 4.98 -2.11
CA VAL A 26 -4.52 3.85 -1.66
C VAL A 26 -3.18 3.90 -2.38
N ALA A 27 -2.09 3.69 -1.66
CA ALA A 27 -0.75 3.68 -2.21
C ALA A 27 0.04 2.50 -1.68
N VAL A 28 0.95 1.99 -2.51
CA VAL A 28 1.99 1.03 -2.07
C VAL A 28 3.32 1.77 -2.03
N VAL A 29 3.95 1.76 -0.87
CA VAL A 29 5.31 2.27 -0.66
C VAL A 29 6.24 1.13 -0.31
N CYS A 30 7.39 1.05 -0.97
CA CYS A 30 8.40 0.03 -0.67
C CYS A 30 9.68 0.68 -0.15
N ARG A 31 10.35 -0.01 0.76
CA ARG A 31 11.66 0.38 1.25
C ARG A 31 12.71 0.07 0.19
N GLU A 32 13.49 1.08 -0.16
CA GLU A 32 14.69 0.99 -1.00
C GLU A 32 15.89 1.58 -0.21
N ASP A 33 17.11 1.46 -0.73
CA ASP A 33 18.35 1.85 -0.01
C ASP A 33 18.31 3.30 0.52
N ALA A 34 17.71 4.21 -0.25
CA ALA A 34 17.62 5.63 0.07
C ALA A 34 16.32 6.04 0.79
N GLY A 35 15.50 5.09 1.23
CA GLY A 35 14.26 5.37 1.96
C GLY A 35 13.00 4.74 1.35
N TRP A 36 11.85 5.25 1.76
CA TRP A 36 10.55 4.81 1.22
C TRP A 36 10.30 5.41 -0.16
N LYS A 37 9.87 4.58 -1.11
CA LYS A 37 9.55 4.98 -2.47
C LYS A 37 8.12 4.56 -2.81
N VAL A 38 7.37 5.48 -3.39
CA VAL A 38 6.01 5.22 -3.88
C VAL A 38 6.10 4.39 -5.16
N ARG A 39 5.39 3.26 -5.19
CA ARG A 39 5.36 2.32 -6.33
C ARG A 39 4.01 2.28 -7.02
N LEU A 40 2.94 2.50 -6.27
CA LEU A 40 1.57 2.58 -6.76
C LEU A 40 0.84 3.69 -6.01
N VAL A 41 0.00 4.44 -6.72
CA VAL A 41 -1.04 5.31 -6.15
C VAL A 41 -2.30 5.13 -6.98
N VAL A 42 -3.41 4.86 -6.32
CA VAL A 42 -4.73 4.73 -6.94
C VAL A 42 -5.70 5.59 -6.15
N ALA A 43 -6.41 6.48 -6.85
CA ALA A 43 -7.50 7.22 -6.25
C ALA A 43 -8.70 6.28 -6.04
N THR A 44 -9.20 6.21 -4.82
CA THR A 44 -10.37 5.40 -4.45
C THR A 44 -11.68 6.20 -4.51
N GLY A 45 -11.61 7.47 -4.89
CA GLY A 45 -12.75 8.39 -5.01
C GLY A 45 -12.96 9.26 -3.76
N ALA A 46 -13.89 10.21 -3.82
CA ALA A 46 -14.31 10.96 -2.64
C ALA A 46 -14.97 10.00 -1.64
N THR A 47 -14.74 10.20 -0.35
CA THR A 47 -15.33 9.40 0.74
C THR A 47 -16.34 10.23 1.53
N ASP A 48 -17.07 11.13 0.87
CA ASP A 48 -18.31 11.66 1.43
C ASP A 48 -19.33 10.52 1.50
N GLU A 49 -20.09 10.44 2.59
CA GLU A 49 -21.10 9.41 2.83
C GLU A 49 -22.08 9.33 1.63
N GLY A 50 -21.94 8.29 0.79
CA GLY A 50 -22.69 8.12 -0.46
C GLY A 50 -21.90 8.33 -1.76
N SER A 51 -20.62 8.66 -1.69
CA SER A 51 -19.75 8.78 -2.86
C SER A 51 -19.32 7.41 -3.37
N TYR A 52 -19.51 7.20 -4.67
CA TYR A 52 -19.14 5.98 -5.36
C TYR A 52 -17.61 5.81 -5.37
N ALA A 53 -17.10 4.83 -4.62
CA ALA A 53 -15.74 4.34 -4.79
C ALA A 53 -15.74 3.34 -5.96
N PRO A 54 -15.05 3.64 -7.08
CA PRO A 54 -15.05 2.73 -8.22
C PRO A 54 -14.35 1.43 -7.82
N ALA A 55 -15.04 0.30 -8.04
CA ALA A 55 -14.52 -1.04 -7.77
C ALA A 55 -13.16 -1.30 -8.45
N SER A 56 -12.94 -0.66 -9.60
CA SER A 56 -11.69 -0.71 -10.37
C SER A 56 -10.45 -0.27 -9.60
N SER A 57 -10.62 0.51 -8.52
CA SER A 57 -9.50 0.94 -7.68
C SER A 57 -8.88 -0.24 -6.93
N ASN A 58 -9.73 -1.13 -6.39
CA ASN A 58 -9.29 -2.36 -5.76
C ASN A 58 -8.76 -3.34 -6.79
N GLU A 59 -9.42 -3.47 -7.96
CA GLU A 59 -8.92 -4.33 -9.04
C GLU A 59 -7.51 -3.93 -9.51
N THR A 60 -7.22 -2.63 -9.57
CA THR A 60 -5.88 -2.12 -9.91
C THR A 60 -4.85 -2.46 -8.83
N LEU A 61 -5.23 -2.36 -7.56
CA LEU A 61 -4.38 -2.74 -6.43
C LEU A 61 -4.10 -4.25 -6.44
N ASP A 62 -5.13 -5.09 -6.58
CA ASP A 62 -5.00 -6.55 -6.68
C ASP A 62 -4.12 -6.96 -7.87
N ALA A 63 -4.28 -6.32 -9.02
CA ALA A 63 -3.44 -6.55 -10.19
C ALA A 63 -1.98 -6.19 -9.94
N TYR A 64 -1.71 -5.07 -9.26
CA TYR A 64 -0.36 -4.68 -8.87
C TYR A 64 0.25 -5.67 -7.88
N LEU A 65 -0.48 -6.04 -6.83
CA LEU A 65 -0.02 -7.00 -5.82
C LEU A 65 0.32 -8.34 -6.47
N SER A 66 -0.54 -8.83 -7.36
CA SER A 66 -0.30 -10.04 -8.15
C SER A 66 0.94 -9.92 -9.05
N ALA A 67 1.10 -8.79 -9.74
CA ALA A 67 2.24 -8.56 -10.65
C ALA A 67 3.58 -8.42 -9.91
N THR A 68 3.57 -7.94 -8.67
CA THR A 68 4.77 -7.85 -7.81
C THR A 68 5.00 -9.09 -6.96
N GLU A 69 4.15 -10.10 -7.10
CA GLU A 69 4.13 -11.32 -6.28
C GLU A 69 4.17 -10.96 -4.78
N ALA A 70 3.32 -10.01 -4.39
CA ALA A 70 3.19 -9.59 -3.02
C ALA A 70 2.88 -10.80 -2.14
N GLY A 71 3.77 -11.06 -1.19
CA GLY A 71 3.59 -12.11 -0.20
C GLY A 71 2.41 -11.83 0.72
N ALA A 72 2.12 -12.81 1.57
CA ALA A 72 1.08 -12.64 2.58
C ALA A 72 1.38 -11.42 3.50
N PRO A 73 0.32 -10.74 3.98
CA PRO A 73 0.42 -9.78 5.07
C PRO A 73 1.32 -10.28 6.20
N LEU A 74 2.29 -9.46 6.59
CA LEU A 74 3.10 -9.72 7.78
C LEU A 74 2.22 -9.73 9.03
N SER A 75 2.59 -10.57 10.00
CA SER A 75 2.01 -10.46 11.33
C SER A 75 2.40 -9.10 11.94
N ARG A 76 1.63 -8.61 12.92
CA ARG A 76 1.98 -7.33 13.58
C ARG A 76 3.36 -7.36 14.22
N THR A 77 3.76 -8.52 14.76
CA THR A 77 5.07 -8.70 15.39
C THR A 77 6.18 -8.64 14.35
N ASP A 78 6.05 -9.37 13.24
CA ASP A 78 7.04 -9.37 12.17
C ASP A 78 7.14 -8.02 11.48
N GLU A 79 6.01 -7.33 11.30
CA GLU A 79 5.97 -5.96 10.80
C GLU A 79 6.73 -5.00 11.73
N ALA A 80 6.45 -5.04 13.04
CA ALA A 80 7.12 -4.19 14.01
C ALA A 80 8.64 -4.42 14.02
N GLN A 81 9.07 -5.68 13.95
CA GLN A 81 10.48 -6.04 13.88
C GLN A 81 11.11 -5.53 12.57
N ALA A 82 10.49 -5.80 11.43
CA ALA A 82 10.98 -5.35 10.13
C ALA A 82 11.11 -3.82 10.04
N LEU A 83 10.24 -3.07 10.73
CA LEU A 83 10.32 -1.61 10.82
C LEU A 83 11.39 -1.12 11.81
N GLN A 84 11.65 -1.87 12.89
CA GLN A 84 12.72 -1.56 13.84
C GLN A 84 14.10 -1.74 13.21
N ASP A 85 14.30 -2.78 12.38
CA ASP A 85 15.52 -3.03 11.62
C ASP A 85 15.85 -1.94 10.57
N LEU A 86 14.97 -0.94 10.37
CA LEU A 86 15.22 0.20 9.49
C LEU A 86 15.90 1.40 10.17
N ASN A 87 16.05 1.38 11.51
CA ASN A 87 16.74 2.41 12.30
C ASN A 87 18.23 2.07 12.49
#